data_AF-A0A958NYW5-F1
#
_entry.id   AF-A0A958NYW5-F1
#
_cell.length_a   1.000
_cell.length_b   1.000
_cell.length_c   1.000
_cell.angle_alpha   90.00
_cell.angle_beta   90.00
_cell.angle_gamma   90.00
#
_symmetry.space_group_name_H-M   'P 1'
#
loop_
_entity.id
_entity.type
_entity.pdbx_description
1 polymer ?
#
loop_
_entity_poly.entity_id
_entity_poly.type
_entity_poly.pdbx_seq_one_letter_code
_entity_poly.pdbx_strand_id
1 'polypeptide(L)'
;MEVARITEYLMSVLFLPILNNFVYFAWGAHDPFWVAMGKRVFLLLPVLAIILGYWASVISLLTVPIRADRQAFVNAILITWWDMGRAIFSFWGGVFKCVFTVGLALFGVLRLGIVGIWLTLQDVLLIPFRVAGNLFSSAVSPGVPWIAVGLTFFWCTLEAVIFTYVTSPLVMDTLSNMTGEQMSEAFIRVPLFMFMSFVVLGSYAVLSSWTSALKTRDVPSIVKIGVIESVALFVEVVFLYREFVDALVPWFAQHSGGNFSLGIFGTLAIAGITWFGIRGMSWFLFASAGTPTILAIIQGSGLRAIRTEHIPALQGSFQLLGSLITELKKEMEWIREKGEEVLASFILPPLQIVAGAINFCTLLITKQHTFRLPFRTLNDLKTARTLLQQPERQTTSANNTTSETVRRRAA
;
A
#
# COMPACT_ATOMS: atom_id res chain seq x y z
N MET A 1 43.34 -61.01 32.82
CA MET A 1 43.82 -60.65 31.47
C MET A 1 42.72 -60.71 30.41
N GLU A 2 41.81 -61.69 30.44
CA GLU A 2 40.76 -61.79 29.41
C GLU A 2 39.74 -60.65 29.43
N VAL A 3 39.29 -60.19 30.60
CA VAL A 3 38.31 -59.08 30.70
C VAL A 3 38.86 -57.76 30.13
N ALA A 4 40.16 -57.50 30.30
CA ALA A 4 40.85 -56.32 29.76
C ALA A 4 40.96 -56.38 28.23
N ARG A 5 41.30 -57.55 27.66
CA ARG A 5 41.28 -57.76 26.20
C ARG A 5 39.88 -57.66 25.64
N ILE A 6 38.87 -58.21 26.32
CA ILE A 6 37.47 -58.11 25.89
C ILE A 6 37.04 -56.65 25.88
N THR A 7 37.36 -55.86 26.91
CA THR A 7 37.03 -54.41 26.95
C THR A 7 37.76 -53.61 25.89
N GLU A 8 39.03 -53.92 25.60
CA GLU A 8 39.81 -53.28 24.54
C GLU A 8 39.26 -53.61 23.15
N TYR A 9 38.88 -54.87 22.90
CA TYR A 9 38.19 -55.27 21.67
C TYR A 9 36.81 -54.60 21.58
N LEU A 10 36.03 -54.56 22.67
CA LEU A 10 34.70 -53.94 22.70
C LEU A 10 34.79 -52.44 22.41
N MET A 11 35.78 -51.75 22.98
CA MET A 11 36.06 -50.34 22.70
C MET A 11 36.53 -50.12 21.27
N SER A 12 37.37 -50.99 20.71
CA SER A 12 37.81 -50.88 19.30
C SER A 12 36.67 -51.11 18.29
N VAL A 13 35.71 -51.97 18.64
CA VAL A 13 34.53 -52.27 17.81
C VAL A 13 33.47 -51.17 17.95
N LEU A 14 33.27 -50.60 19.15
CA LEU A 14 32.41 -49.43 19.35
C LEU A 14 32.97 -48.18 18.65
N PHE A 15 34.27 -47.91 18.83
CA PHE A 15 34.98 -46.77 18.26
C PHE A 15 35.79 -47.19 17.05
N LEU A 16 35.11 -47.54 15.95
CA LEU A 16 35.78 -47.68 14.66
C LEU A 16 36.36 -46.33 14.22
N PRO A 17 37.68 -46.20 13.97
CA PRO A 17 38.29 -44.95 13.49
C PRO A 17 37.70 -44.46 12.16
N ILE A 18 37.12 -45.39 11.38
CA ILE A 18 36.35 -45.09 10.15
C ILE A 18 35.14 -44.19 10.42
N LEU A 19 34.42 -44.37 11.54
CA LEU A 19 33.25 -43.54 11.88
C LEU A 19 33.67 -42.08 12.15
N ASN A 20 34.83 -41.88 12.77
CA ASN A 20 35.37 -40.55 13.02
C ASN A 20 35.69 -39.81 11.70
N ASN A 21 36.31 -40.51 10.75
CA ASN A 21 36.58 -39.96 9.42
C ASN A 21 35.29 -39.56 8.66
N PHE A 22 34.22 -40.35 8.80
CA PHE A 22 32.91 -40.02 8.23
C PHE A 22 32.29 -38.76 8.86
N VAL A 23 32.40 -38.58 10.18
CA VAL A 23 31.93 -37.37 10.87
C VAL A 23 32.75 -36.15 10.45
N TYR A 24 34.07 -36.25 10.41
CA TYR A 24 34.94 -35.16 9.94
C TYR A 24 34.65 -34.76 8.48
N PHE A 25 34.38 -35.75 7.62
CA PHE A 25 33.96 -35.50 6.24
C PHE A 25 32.59 -34.81 6.17
N ALA A 26 31.60 -35.28 6.92
CA ALA A 26 30.26 -34.68 6.95
C ALA A 26 30.23 -33.28 7.58
N TRP A 27 31.15 -33.00 8.51
CA TRP A 27 31.30 -31.69 9.14
C TRP A 27 31.92 -30.64 8.22
N GLY A 28 32.70 -31.07 7.23
CA GLY A 28 33.33 -30.19 6.24
C GLY A 28 34.44 -29.33 6.82
N ALA A 29 35.24 -29.86 7.76
CA ALA A 29 36.25 -29.09 8.50
C ALA A 29 37.36 -28.47 7.61
N HIS A 30 37.59 -29.03 6.42
CA HIS A 30 38.65 -28.61 5.49
C HIS A 30 38.11 -28.02 4.17
N ASP A 31 36.80 -27.83 4.05
CA ASP A 31 36.16 -27.39 2.80
C ASP A 31 35.81 -25.89 2.80
N PRO A 32 35.67 -25.26 1.63
CA PRO A 32 35.13 -23.91 1.50
C PRO A 32 33.76 -23.77 2.18
N PHE A 33 33.47 -22.58 2.74
CA PHE A 33 32.26 -22.34 3.55
C PHE A 33 30.96 -22.85 2.91
N TRP A 34 30.75 -22.61 1.63
CA TRP A 34 29.57 -23.05 0.89
C TRP A 34 29.44 -24.58 0.80
N VAL A 35 30.56 -25.27 0.60
CA VAL A 35 30.63 -26.73 0.53
C VAL A 35 30.44 -27.33 1.92
N ALA A 36 31.08 -26.75 2.95
CA ALA A 36 30.93 -27.17 4.33
C ALA A 36 29.47 -27.01 4.81
N MET A 37 28.81 -25.91 4.46
CA MET A 37 27.40 -25.66 4.81
C MET A 37 26.47 -26.65 4.10
N GLY A 38 26.72 -26.95 2.83
CA GLY A 38 26.00 -28.00 2.09
C GLY A 38 26.17 -29.38 2.74
N LYS A 39 27.41 -29.78 3.08
CA LYS A 39 27.68 -31.06 3.75
C LYS A 39 26.98 -31.14 5.11
N ARG A 40 26.94 -30.06 5.89
CA ARG A 40 26.25 -30.02 7.19
C ARG A 40 24.74 -30.17 7.06
N VAL A 41 24.12 -29.50 6.09
CA VAL A 41 22.66 -29.58 5.91
C VAL A 41 22.24 -30.93 5.36
N PHE A 42 23.00 -31.49 4.41
CA PHE A 42 22.60 -32.71 3.68
C PHE A 42 23.14 -34.02 4.27
N LEU A 43 24.37 -34.05 4.80
CA LEU A 43 25.05 -35.30 5.15
C LEU A 43 25.14 -35.55 6.65
N LEU A 44 25.11 -34.51 7.48
CA LEU A 44 25.33 -34.63 8.92
C LEU A 44 24.23 -35.48 9.59
N LEU A 45 22.97 -35.22 9.27
CA LEU A 45 21.82 -35.90 9.87
C LEU A 45 21.72 -37.38 9.44
N PRO A 46 21.90 -37.74 8.14
CA PRO A 46 22.04 -39.13 7.72
C PRO A 46 23.23 -39.88 8.35
N VAL A 47 24.40 -39.23 8.42
CA VAL A 47 25.62 -39.87 8.97
C VAL A 47 25.45 -40.16 10.45
N LEU A 48 24.88 -39.23 11.24
CA LEU A 48 24.57 -39.48 12.65
C LEU A 48 23.59 -40.65 12.83
N ALA A 49 22.59 -40.78 11.95
CA ALA A 49 21.63 -41.86 12.03
C ALA A 49 22.24 -43.23 11.69
N ILE A 50 23.16 -43.29 10.72
CA ILE A 50 23.92 -44.51 10.39
C ILE A 50 24.84 -44.90 11.56
N ILE A 51 25.52 -43.93 12.18
CA ILE A 51 26.33 -44.17 13.38
C ILE A 51 25.43 -44.73 14.48
N LEU A 52 24.32 -44.07 14.81
CA LEU A 52 23.41 -44.54 15.85
C LEU A 52 22.87 -45.96 15.55
N GLY A 53 22.47 -46.22 14.31
CA GLY A 53 22.04 -47.54 13.85
C GLY A 53 23.14 -48.61 13.98
N TYR A 54 24.39 -48.26 13.68
CA TYR A 54 25.55 -49.14 13.88
C TYR A 54 25.75 -49.47 15.37
N TRP A 55 25.79 -48.47 16.24
CA TRP A 55 25.94 -48.67 17.68
C TRP A 55 24.81 -49.53 18.26
N ALA A 56 23.56 -49.25 17.87
CA ALA A 56 22.40 -50.04 18.26
C ALA A 56 22.46 -51.48 17.72
N SER A 57 23.02 -51.69 16.52
CA SER A 57 23.21 -53.02 15.93
C SER A 57 24.29 -53.83 16.66
N VAL A 58 25.41 -53.20 17.03
CA VAL A 58 26.47 -53.86 17.80
C VAL A 58 25.96 -54.30 19.17
N ILE A 59 25.27 -53.41 19.89
CA ILE A 59 24.70 -53.72 21.20
C ILE A 59 23.61 -54.80 21.07
N SER A 60 22.74 -54.71 20.08
CA SER A 60 21.70 -55.72 19.87
C SER A 60 22.28 -57.08 19.53
N LEU A 61 23.32 -57.16 18.69
CA LEU A 61 24.00 -58.41 18.34
C LEU A 61 24.63 -59.09 19.56
N LEU A 62 25.23 -58.31 20.48
CA LEU A 62 25.76 -58.82 21.76
C LEU A 62 24.66 -59.42 22.64
N THR A 63 23.41 -58.94 22.53
CA THR A 63 22.26 -59.46 23.31
C THR A 63 21.53 -60.64 22.66
N VAL A 64 21.83 -60.99 21.39
CA VAL A 64 21.20 -62.11 20.65
C VAL A 64 21.34 -63.47 21.36
N PRO A 65 22.50 -63.86 21.92
CA PRO A 65 22.67 -65.18 22.55
C PRO A 65 21.70 -65.41 23.73
N ILE A 66 21.30 -64.32 24.40
CA ILE A 66 20.53 -64.33 25.65
C ILE A 66 19.02 -64.30 25.38
N ARG A 67 18.57 -63.94 24.17
CA ARG A 67 17.14 -63.79 23.84
C ARG A 67 16.52 -65.10 23.32
N ALA A 68 15.30 -65.39 23.79
CA ALA A 68 14.53 -66.59 23.43
C ALA A 68 14.03 -66.63 21.97
N ASP A 69 13.79 -65.46 21.36
CA ASP A 69 13.14 -65.36 20.03
C ASP A 69 14.11 -64.76 18.98
N ARG A 70 15.12 -65.55 18.64
CA ARG A 70 16.33 -65.08 17.92
C ARG A 70 16.05 -64.68 16.47
N GLN A 71 15.23 -65.46 15.75
CA GLN A 71 14.93 -65.22 14.34
C GLN A 71 14.06 -63.97 14.15
N ALA A 72 13.03 -63.80 14.98
CA ALA A 72 12.16 -62.63 14.92
C ALA A 72 12.94 -61.33 15.20
N PHE A 73 13.90 -61.36 16.13
CA PHE A 73 14.72 -60.21 16.46
C PHE A 73 15.72 -59.82 15.36
N VAL A 74 16.38 -60.81 14.74
CA VAL A 74 17.29 -60.55 13.59
C VAL A 74 16.53 -59.99 12.39
N ASN A 75 15.33 -60.52 12.10
CA ASN A 75 14.46 -59.98 11.06
C ASN A 75 14.04 -58.53 11.36
N ALA A 76 13.71 -58.21 12.61
CA ALA A 76 13.36 -56.84 13.00
C ALA A 76 14.53 -55.87 12.82
N ILE A 77 15.77 -56.27 13.13
CA ILE A 77 16.98 -55.44 12.90
C ILE A 77 17.14 -55.16 11.40
N LEU A 78 17.01 -56.17 10.53
CA LEU A 78 17.12 -56.00 9.08
C LEU A 78 16.03 -55.08 8.51
N ILE A 79 14.78 -55.23 8.98
CA ILE A 79 13.67 -54.36 8.61
C ILE A 79 13.92 -52.90 9.06
N THR A 80 14.52 -52.70 10.23
CA THR A 80 14.84 -51.34 10.74
C THR A 80 15.93 -50.66 9.92
N TRP A 81 16.95 -51.42 9.50
CA TRP A 81 17.97 -50.92 8.58
C TRP A 81 17.39 -50.55 7.22
N TRP A 82 16.47 -51.36 6.72
CA TRP A 82 15.74 -51.06 5.50
C TRP A 82 14.88 -49.78 5.64
N ASP A 83 14.16 -49.64 6.75
CA ASP A 83 13.34 -48.45 7.03
C ASP A 83 14.19 -47.18 7.18
N MET A 84 15.36 -47.29 7.81
CA MET A 84 16.34 -46.21 7.90
C MET A 84 16.85 -45.80 6.51
N GLY A 85 17.18 -46.77 5.65
CA GLY A 85 17.59 -46.49 4.27
C GLY A 85 16.51 -45.74 3.49
N ARG A 86 15.24 -46.15 3.61
CA ARG A 86 14.10 -45.45 3.00
C ARG A 86 13.91 -44.04 3.58
N ALA A 87 14.11 -43.86 4.88
CA ALA A 87 14.02 -42.55 5.53
C ALA A 87 15.13 -41.60 5.08
N ILE A 88 16.37 -42.10 4.95
CA ILE A 88 17.49 -41.33 4.40
C ILE A 88 17.21 -40.94 2.95
N PHE A 89 16.72 -41.86 2.12
CA PHE A 89 16.40 -41.54 0.72
C PHE A 89 15.27 -40.51 0.60
N SER A 90 14.22 -40.65 1.42
CA SER A 90 13.11 -39.70 1.50
C SER A 90 13.55 -38.33 2.06
N PHE A 91 14.59 -38.29 2.91
CA PHE A 91 15.19 -37.03 3.35
C PHE A 91 15.76 -36.24 2.16
N TRP A 92 16.57 -36.86 1.30
CA TRP A 92 17.10 -36.19 0.10
C TRP A 92 15.99 -35.69 -0.82
N GLY A 93 14.99 -36.55 -1.11
CA GLY A 93 13.83 -36.17 -1.92
C GLY A 93 13.02 -35.02 -1.31
N GLY A 94 12.89 -35.01 0.02
CA GLY A 94 12.23 -33.94 0.78
C GLY A 94 13.00 -32.62 0.75
N VAL A 95 14.34 -32.65 0.81
CA VAL A 95 15.16 -31.45 0.66
C VAL A 95 15.05 -30.87 -0.75
N PHE A 96 15.10 -31.70 -1.80
CA PHE A 96 14.86 -31.23 -3.18
C PHE A 96 13.48 -30.58 -3.34
N LYS A 97 12.44 -31.22 -2.79
CA LYS A 97 11.08 -30.64 -2.76
C LYS A 97 11.08 -29.29 -2.03
N CYS A 98 11.77 -29.18 -0.89
CA CYS A 98 11.86 -27.93 -0.13
C CYS A 98 12.50 -26.81 -0.93
N VAL A 99 13.64 -27.08 -1.59
CA VAL A 99 14.33 -26.09 -2.43
C VAL A 99 13.43 -25.62 -3.57
N PHE A 100 12.74 -26.55 -4.24
CA PHE A 100 11.84 -26.22 -5.32
C PHE A 100 10.62 -25.41 -4.85
N THR A 101 9.99 -25.82 -3.75
CA THR A 101 8.84 -25.11 -3.16
C THR A 101 9.23 -23.71 -2.67
N VAL A 102 10.40 -23.54 -2.06
CA VAL A 102 10.93 -22.23 -1.65
C VAL A 102 11.23 -21.35 -2.87
N GLY A 103 11.84 -21.91 -3.91
CA GLY A 103 12.11 -21.19 -5.16
C GLY A 103 10.84 -20.70 -5.84
N LEU A 104 9.81 -21.55 -5.91
CA LEU A 104 8.49 -21.17 -6.44
C LEU A 104 7.80 -20.12 -5.57
N ALA A 105 7.88 -20.23 -4.24
CA ALA A 105 7.29 -19.25 -3.33
C ALA A 105 7.96 -17.87 -3.49
N LEU A 106 9.29 -17.83 -3.56
CA LEU A 106 10.06 -16.60 -3.81
C LEU A 106 9.69 -15.96 -5.14
N PHE A 107 9.57 -16.76 -6.20
CA PHE A 107 9.13 -16.26 -7.51
C PHE A 107 7.72 -15.68 -7.46
N GLY A 108 6.79 -16.34 -6.76
CA GLY A 108 5.43 -15.86 -6.57
C GLY A 108 5.38 -14.52 -5.82
N VAL A 109 6.13 -14.39 -4.71
CA VAL A 109 6.23 -13.13 -3.94
C VAL A 109 6.86 -12.02 -4.78
N LEU A 110 7.91 -12.31 -5.55
CA LEU A 110 8.55 -11.34 -6.42
C LEU A 110 7.59 -10.82 -7.50
N ARG A 111 6.89 -11.74 -8.18
CA ARG A 111 5.88 -11.38 -9.19
C ARG A 111 4.79 -10.49 -8.58
N LEU A 112 4.32 -10.83 -7.39
CA LEU A 112 3.28 -10.11 -6.67
C LEU A 112 3.76 -8.70 -6.29
N GLY A 113 5.01 -8.56 -5.82
CA GLY A 113 5.64 -7.26 -5.59
C GLY A 113 5.73 -6.40 -6.85
N ILE A 114 6.14 -6.98 -7.99
CA ILE A 114 6.22 -6.26 -9.27
C ILE A 114 4.84 -5.77 -9.72
N VAL A 115 3.82 -6.63 -9.67
CA VAL A 115 2.44 -6.27 -10.06
C VAL A 115 1.87 -5.21 -9.12
N GLY A 116 2.08 -5.34 -7.81
CA GLY A 116 1.64 -4.36 -6.81
C GLY A 116 2.27 -2.98 -7.01
N ILE A 117 3.58 -2.94 -7.27
CA ILE A 117 4.28 -1.68 -7.59
C ILE A 117 3.75 -1.08 -8.90
N TRP A 118 3.54 -1.91 -9.92
CA TRP A 118 3.02 -1.45 -11.21
C TRP A 118 1.63 -0.82 -11.10
N LEU A 119 0.72 -1.46 -10.37
CA LEU A 119 -0.63 -0.95 -10.11
C LEU A 119 -0.60 0.36 -9.32
N THR A 120 0.23 0.42 -8.28
CA THR A 120 0.38 1.63 -7.45
C THR A 120 0.93 2.80 -8.27
N LEU A 121 1.93 2.53 -9.11
CA LEU A 121 2.54 3.53 -9.99
C LEU A 121 1.53 4.04 -11.03
N GLN A 122 0.75 3.14 -11.63
CA GLN A 122 -0.29 3.50 -12.59
C GLN A 122 -1.37 4.37 -11.95
N ASP A 123 -1.81 4.06 -10.73
CA ASP A 123 -2.82 4.87 -10.05
C ASP A 123 -2.28 6.24 -9.62
N VAL A 124 -1.08 6.34 -9.04
CA VAL A 124 -0.48 7.63 -8.68
C VAL A 124 -0.32 8.55 -9.89
N LEU A 125 0.12 8.00 -11.03
CA LEU A 125 0.27 8.77 -12.27
C LEU A 125 -1.07 9.15 -12.91
N LEU A 126 -2.07 8.28 -12.87
CA LEU A 126 -3.34 8.50 -13.57
C LEU A 126 -4.43 9.19 -12.74
N ILE A 127 -4.28 9.31 -11.42
CA ILE A 127 -5.19 10.09 -10.57
C ILE A 127 -5.36 11.55 -11.07
N PRO A 128 -4.31 12.35 -11.31
CA PRO A 128 -4.49 13.73 -11.77
C PRO A 128 -5.18 13.81 -13.13
N PHE A 129 -4.87 12.89 -14.04
CA PHE A 129 -5.49 12.83 -15.37
C PHE A 129 -6.96 12.39 -15.33
N ARG A 130 -7.32 11.43 -14.45
CA ARG A 130 -8.72 10.99 -14.28
C ARG A 130 -9.57 12.05 -13.59
N VAL A 131 -9.01 12.75 -12.59
CA VAL A 131 -9.70 13.87 -11.93
C VAL A 131 -9.90 15.02 -12.93
N ALA A 132 -8.88 15.37 -13.71
CA ALA A 132 -9.02 16.35 -14.78
C ALA A 132 -10.07 15.93 -15.83
N GLY A 133 -10.03 14.68 -16.30
CA GLY A 133 -11.01 14.15 -17.26
C GLY A 133 -12.45 14.19 -16.76
N ASN A 134 -12.67 13.88 -15.48
CA ASN A 134 -13.99 13.96 -14.84
C ASN A 134 -14.47 15.40 -14.62
N LEU A 135 -13.55 16.34 -14.36
CA LEU A 135 -13.85 17.76 -14.30
C LEU A 135 -14.22 18.31 -15.69
N PHE A 136 -13.53 17.90 -16.74
CA PHE A 136 -13.85 18.27 -18.13
C PHE A 136 -15.19 17.66 -18.60
N SER A 137 -15.45 16.38 -18.32
CA SER A 137 -16.73 15.76 -18.71
C SER A 137 -17.92 16.31 -17.92
N SER A 138 -17.72 16.66 -16.63
CA SER A 138 -18.74 17.32 -15.81
C SER A 138 -18.95 18.79 -16.22
N ALA A 139 -17.90 19.49 -16.68
CA ALA A 139 -18.03 20.83 -17.22
C ALA A 139 -18.84 20.83 -18.54
N VAL A 140 -18.66 19.82 -19.39
CA VAL A 140 -19.35 19.69 -20.69
C VAL A 140 -20.77 19.10 -20.56
N SER A 141 -21.32 19.04 -19.35
CA SER A 141 -22.73 18.66 -19.12
C SER A 141 -23.69 19.65 -19.78
N PRO A 142 -24.80 19.19 -20.41
CA PRO A 142 -25.84 20.08 -20.92
C PRO A 142 -26.50 20.83 -19.75
N GLY A 143 -26.31 22.15 -19.68
CA GLY A 143 -26.86 23.00 -18.62
C GLY A 143 -25.95 24.13 -18.14
N VAL A 144 -24.65 24.10 -18.50
CA VAL A 144 -23.72 25.20 -18.19
C VAL A 144 -23.86 26.32 -19.21
N PRO A 145 -24.07 27.59 -18.80
CA PRO A 145 -24.15 28.73 -19.71
C PRO A 145 -22.74 29.10 -20.20
N TRP A 146 -22.13 28.23 -21.03
CA TRP A 146 -20.77 28.39 -21.55
C TRP A 146 -20.55 29.71 -22.28
N ILE A 147 -21.58 30.21 -22.95
CA ILE A 147 -21.55 31.53 -23.59
C ILE A 147 -21.38 32.62 -22.54
N ALA A 148 -22.09 32.56 -21.41
CA ALA A 148 -21.95 33.53 -20.34
C ALA A 148 -20.58 33.43 -19.64
N VAL A 149 -20.06 32.21 -19.44
CA VAL A 149 -18.70 32.00 -18.90
C VAL A 149 -17.64 32.60 -19.82
N GLY A 150 -17.71 32.25 -21.12
CA GLY A 150 -16.78 32.77 -22.13
C GLY A 150 -16.85 34.28 -22.25
N LEU A 151 -18.06 34.85 -22.28
CA LEU A 151 -18.27 36.29 -22.37
C LEU A 151 -17.82 37.02 -21.09
N THR A 152 -18.03 36.43 -19.91
CA THR A 152 -17.51 36.98 -18.64
C THR A 152 -16.00 37.01 -18.64
N PHE A 153 -15.34 35.90 -19.00
CA PHE A 153 -13.89 35.83 -19.04
C PHE A 153 -13.30 36.79 -20.09
N PHE A 154 -13.89 36.83 -21.28
CA PHE A 154 -13.51 37.77 -22.33
C PHE A 154 -13.67 39.22 -21.89
N TRP A 155 -14.81 39.56 -21.28
CA TRP A 155 -15.06 40.92 -20.78
C TRP A 155 -14.09 41.32 -19.68
N CYS A 156 -13.83 40.45 -18.69
CA CYS A 156 -12.85 40.72 -17.64
C CYS A 156 -11.45 40.96 -18.22
N THR A 157 -11.07 40.18 -19.23
CA THR A 157 -9.79 40.35 -19.94
C THR A 157 -9.76 41.69 -20.67
N LEU A 158 -10.81 42.03 -21.41
CA LEU A 158 -10.94 43.28 -22.14
C LEU A 158 -10.88 44.50 -21.21
N GLU A 159 -11.63 44.47 -20.11
CA GLU A 159 -11.65 45.52 -19.09
C GLU A 159 -10.27 45.71 -18.44
N ALA A 160 -9.59 44.60 -18.10
CA ALA A 160 -8.22 44.64 -17.60
C ALA A 160 -7.25 45.24 -18.62
N VAL A 161 -7.38 44.91 -19.91
CA VAL A 161 -6.57 45.51 -20.98
C VAL A 161 -6.81 47.01 -21.05
N ILE A 162 -8.06 47.46 -21.09
CA ILE A 162 -8.41 48.89 -21.16
C ILE A 162 -7.83 49.65 -19.97
N PHE A 163 -8.05 49.18 -18.75
CA PHE A 163 -7.51 49.86 -17.56
C PHE A 163 -5.99 49.84 -17.50
N THR A 164 -5.36 48.77 -17.99
CA THR A 164 -3.90 48.74 -18.10
C THR A 164 -3.41 49.84 -19.02
N TYR A 165 -4.02 50.01 -20.21
CA TYR A 165 -3.63 51.07 -21.15
C TYR A 165 -3.86 52.48 -20.59
N VAL A 166 -5.02 52.70 -19.96
CA VAL A 166 -5.40 53.99 -19.39
C VAL A 166 -4.51 54.39 -18.21
N THR A 167 -4.16 53.44 -17.35
CA THR A 167 -3.36 53.70 -16.13
C THR A 167 -1.85 53.64 -16.40
N SER A 168 -1.42 53.10 -17.55
CA SER A 168 -0.01 53.03 -17.95
C SER A 168 0.73 54.36 -17.83
N PRO A 169 0.25 55.49 -18.41
CA PRO A 169 0.95 56.77 -18.32
C PRO A 169 1.10 57.26 -16.87
N LEU A 170 0.05 57.13 -16.05
CA LEU A 170 0.09 57.52 -14.63
C LEU A 170 1.14 56.72 -13.84
N VAL A 171 1.18 55.39 -14.05
CA VAL A 171 2.16 54.51 -13.37
C VAL A 171 3.57 54.79 -13.88
N MET A 172 3.72 55.07 -15.17
CA MET A 172 5.01 55.42 -15.76
C MET A 172 5.54 56.75 -15.21
N ASP A 173 4.70 57.77 -15.08
CA ASP A 173 5.08 59.07 -14.52
C ASP A 173 5.45 58.95 -13.05
N THR A 174 4.67 58.22 -12.26
CA THR A 174 4.97 58.01 -10.82
C THR A 174 6.25 57.22 -10.61
N LEU A 175 6.49 56.15 -11.39
CA LEU A 175 7.72 55.37 -11.31
C LEU A 175 8.93 56.17 -11.82
N SER A 176 8.81 56.85 -12.95
CA SER A 176 9.87 57.70 -13.52
C SER A 176 10.29 58.82 -12.55
N ASN A 177 9.33 59.44 -11.87
CA ASN A 177 9.61 60.43 -10.84
C ASN A 177 10.30 59.85 -9.58
N MET A 178 10.13 58.55 -9.29
CA MET A 178 10.77 57.88 -8.16
C MET A 178 12.16 57.31 -8.51
N THR A 179 12.34 56.78 -9.73
CA THR A 179 13.57 56.11 -10.15
C THR A 179 14.53 57.01 -10.92
N GLY A 180 14.05 58.14 -11.45
CA GLY A 180 14.84 59.08 -12.26
C GLY A 180 15.23 58.56 -13.64
N GLU A 181 14.73 57.40 -14.05
CA GLU A 181 15.08 56.73 -15.31
C GLU A 181 13.82 56.31 -16.07
N GLN A 182 13.82 56.49 -17.40
CA GLN A 182 12.71 56.10 -18.27
C GLN A 182 12.67 54.57 -18.40
N MET A 183 11.86 53.93 -17.57
CA MET A 183 11.62 52.48 -17.65
C MET A 183 10.96 52.11 -18.99
N SER A 184 11.29 50.91 -19.52
CA SER A 184 10.66 50.40 -20.73
C SER A 184 9.15 50.19 -20.53
N GLU A 185 8.34 50.71 -21.45
CA GLU A 185 6.87 50.64 -21.41
C GLU A 185 6.34 49.20 -21.27
N ALA A 186 7.00 48.23 -21.92
CA ALA A 186 6.61 46.82 -21.84
C ALA A 186 6.85 46.21 -20.44
N PHE A 187 7.88 46.68 -19.73
CA PHE A 187 8.24 46.17 -18.41
C PHE A 187 7.22 46.58 -17.33
N ILE A 188 6.60 47.75 -17.46
CA ILE A 188 5.55 48.23 -16.55
C ILE A 188 4.19 47.62 -16.91
N ARG A 189 3.90 47.47 -18.21
CA ARG A 189 2.58 47.04 -18.69
C ARG A 189 2.22 45.61 -18.28
N VAL A 190 3.19 44.68 -18.24
CA VAL A 190 2.92 43.27 -17.91
C VAL A 190 2.49 43.07 -16.44
N PRO A 191 3.22 43.58 -15.42
CA PRO A 191 2.76 43.55 -14.04
C PRO A 191 1.46 44.31 -13.83
N LEU A 192 1.30 45.47 -14.49
CA LEU A 192 0.09 46.28 -14.40
C LEU A 192 -1.13 45.51 -14.94
N PHE A 193 -0.98 44.77 -16.03
CA PHE A 193 -2.04 43.92 -16.58
C PHE A 193 -2.46 42.81 -15.63
N MET A 194 -1.49 42.13 -14.99
CA MET A 194 -1.79 41.10 -13.98
C MET A 194 -2.53 41.71 -12.78
N PHE A 195 -2.09 42.89 -12.33
CA PHE A 195 -2.74 43.60 -11.24
C PHE A 195 -4.17 44.02 -11.60
N MET A 196 -4.39 44.64 -12.76
CA MET A 196 -5.72 45.04 -13.23
C MET A 196 -6.64 43.84 -13.43
N SER A 197 -6.12 42.72 -13.95
CA SER A 197 -6.89 41.48 -14.10
C SER A 197 -7.38 40.96 -12.75
N PHE A 198 -6.53 41.02 -11.71
CA PHE A 198 -6.92 40.61 -10.36
C PHE A 198 -7.99 41.52 -9.76
N VAL A 199 -7.87 42.84 -9.94
CA VAL A 199 -8.86 43.82 -9.46
C VAL A 199 -10.22 43.59 -10.14
N VAL A 200 -10.25 43.46 -11.47
CA VAL A 200 -11.49 43.27 -12.24
C VAL A 200 -12.17 41.94 -11.88
N LEU A 201 -11.41 40.84 -11.82
CA LEU A 201 -11.95 39.53 -11.42
C LEU A 201 -12.43 39.53 -9.97
N GLY A 202 -11.69 40.19 -9.08
CA GLY A 202 -12.05 40.37 -7.67
C GLY A 202 -13.38 41.11 -7.51
N SER A 203 -13.57 42.20 -8.26
CA SER A 203 -14.81 42.99 -8.26
C SER A 203 -16.03 42.14 -8.64
N TYR A 204 -15.95 41.34 -9.71
CA TYR A 204 -17.03 40.40 -10.06
C TYR A 204 -17.25 39.30 -9.02
N ALA A 205 -16.19 38.80 -8.39
CA ALA A 205 -16.31 37.80 -7.33
C ALA A 205 -17.03 38.35 -6.08
N VAL A 206 -16.72 39.58 -5.67
CA VAL A 206 -17.42 40.27 -4.57
C VAL A 206 -18.88 40.50 -4.93
N LEU A 207 -19.17 40.95 -6.16
CA LEU A 207 -20.54 41.15 -6.64
C LEU A 207 -21.35 39.84 -6.67
N SER A 208 -20.70 38.72 -6.99
CA SER A 208 -21.32 37.39 -6.93
C SER A 208 -21.63 36.94 -5.51
N SER A 209 -20.76 37.26 -4.56
CA SER A 209 -20.96 36.97 -3.14
C SER A 209 -22.10 37.83 -2.58
N TRP A 210 -22.14 39.10 -2.95
CA TRP A 210 -23.20 40.04 -2.57
C TRP A 210 -24.57 39.61 -3.10
N THR A 211 -24.65 39.23 -4.38
CA THR A 211 -25.88 38.73 -5.00
C THR A 211 -26.35 37.41 -4.37
N SER A 212 -25.41 36.53 -4.00
CA SER A 212 -25.72 35.28 -3.30
C SER A 212 -26.24 35.53 -1.88
N ALA A 213 -25.67 36.50 -1.17
CA ALA A 213 -26.16 36.94 0.15
C ALA A 213 -27.56 37.57 0.07
N LEU A 214 -27.83 38.35 -0.99
CA LEU A 214 -29.16 38.92 -1.27
C LEU A 214 -30.20 37.82 -1.52
N LYS A 215 -29.85 36.79 -2.29
CA LYS A 215 -30.74 35.65 -2.59
C LYS A 215 -31.06 34.81 -1.35
N THR A 216 -30.10 34.67 -0.43
CA THR A 216 -30.26 33.91 0.82
C THR A 216 -30.88 34.72 1.96
N ARG A 217 -31.17 36.01 1.75
CA ARG A 217 -31.70 36.96 2.75
C ARG A 217 -30.89 37.03 4.04
N ASP A 218 -29.58 36.81 3.96
CA ASP A 218 -28.68 36.90 5.10
C ASP A 218 -28.24 38.35 5.34
N VAL A 219 -29.07 39.09 6.08
CA VAL A 219 -28.88 40.52 6.40
C VAL A 219 -27.46 40.85 6.90
N PRO A 220 -26.85 40.11 7.86
CA PRO A 220 -25.51 40.43 8.31
C PRO A 220 -24.44 40.27 7.22
N SER A 221 -24.57 39.31 6.31
CA SER A 221 -23.63 39.13 5.19
C SER A 221 -23.81 40.21 4.12
N ILE A 222 -25.06 40.61 3.84
CA ILE A 222 -25.36 41.71 2.91
C ILE A 222 -24.68 43.01 3.37
N VAL A 223 -24.79 43.34 4.66
CA VAL A 223 -24.19 44.56 5.23
C VAL A 223 -22.67 44.50 5.17
N LYS A 224 -22.05 43.39 5.59
CA LYS A 224 -20.58 43.24 5.57
C LYS A 224 -20.00 43.34 4.17
N ILE A 225 -20.58 42.62 3.20
CA ILE A 225 -20.12 42.63 1.81
C ILE A 225 -20.39 44.00 1.18
N GLY A 226 -21.54 44.62 1.46
CA GLY A 226 -21.87 45.95 0.96
C GLY A 226 -20.90 47.04 1.43
N VAL A 227 -20.40 46.97 2.67
CA VAL A 227 -19.37 47.90 3.17
C VAL A 227 -18.05 47.71 2.40
N ILE A 228 -17.62 46.47 2.19
CA ILE A 228 -16.39 46.17 1.43
C ILE A 228 -16.52 46.67 -0.01
N GLU A 229 -17.65 46.39 -0.66
CA GLU A 229 -17.95 46.85 -2.02
C GLU A 229 -17.97 48.37 -2.11
N SER A 230 -18.53 49.07 -1.11
CA SER A 230 -18.54 50.54 -1.10
C SER A 230 -17.13 51.14 -1.04
N VAL A 231 -16.21 50.50 -0.32
CA VAL A 231 -14.79 50.92 -0.27
C VAL A 231 -14.10 50.61 -1.59
N ALA A 232 -14.34 49.44 -2.17
CA ALA A 232 -13.80 49.05 -3.47
C ALA A 232 -14.28 50.01 -4.58
N LEU A 233 -15.58 50.32 -4.61
CA LEU A 233 -16.18 51.31 -5.49
C LEU A 233 -15.48 52.66 -5.36
N PHE A 234 -15.28 53.16 -4.15
CA PHE A 234 -14.60 54.43 -3.93
C PHE A 234 -13.18 54.44 -4.54
N VAL A 235 -12.41 53.38 -4.30
CA VAL A 235 -11.05 53.24 -4.85
C VAL A 235 -11.09 53.13 -6.37
N GLU A 236 -11.94 52.27 -6.94
CA GLU A 236 -12.06 52.09 -8.39
C GLU A 236 -12.50 53.38 -9.09
N VAL A 237 -13.43 54.13 -8.50
CA VAL A 237 -13.92 55.39 -9.08
C VAL A 237 -12.86 56.48 -9.05
N VAL A 238 -12.14 56.62 -7.94
CA VAL A 238 -11.12 57.68 -7.77
C VAL A 238 -9.85 57.39 -8.57
N PHE A 239 -9.42 56.12 -8.62
CA PHE A 239 -8.11 55.76 -9.20
C PHE A 239 -8.20 55.18 -10.62
N LEU A 240 -9.27 54.46 -11.00
CA LEU A 240 -9.35 53.78 -12.30
C LEU A 240 -10.32 54.48 -13.25
N TYR A 241 -11.58 54.63 -12.83
CA TYR A 241 -12.61 55.19 -13.69
C TYR A 241 -12.44 56.69 -13.91
N ARG A 242 -11.84 57.41 -12.95
CA ARG A 242 -11.45 58.79 -13.16
C ARG A 242 -10.46 58.91 -14.32
N GLU A 243 -9.37 58.16 -14.28
CA GLU A 243 -8.36 58.17 -15.36
C GLU A 243 -8.97 57.73 -16.69
N PHE A 244 -9.91 56.78 -16.66
CA PHE A 244 -10.67 56.38 -17.84
C PHE A 244 -11.51 57.52 -18.43
N VAL A 245 -12.24 58.27 -17.59
CA VAL A 245 -13.03 59.42 -18.02
C VAL A 245 -12.12 60.54 -18.51
N ASP A 246 -11.05 60.86 -17.79
CA ASP A 246 -10.08 61.89 -18.14
C ASP A 246 -9.40 61.60 -19.49
N ALA A 247 -9.10 60.32 -19.80
CA ALA A 247 -8.61 59.90 -21.11
C ALA A 247 -9.65 60.08 -22.24
N LEU A 248 -10.94 60.08 -21.93
CA LEU A 248 -12.04 60.29 -22.89
C LEU A 248 -12.45 61.76 -23.03
N VAL A 249 -12.08 62.65 -22.11
CA VAL A 249 -12.40 64.09 -22.15
C VAL A 249 -12.03 64.75 -23.49
N PRO A 250 -10.85 64.50 -24.09
CA PRO A 250 -10.50 65.08 -25.40
C PRO A 250 -11.49 64.70 -26.50
N TRP A 251 -12.01 63.48 -26.49
CA TRP A 251 -13.01 63.00 -27.43
C TRP A 251 -14.35 63.73 -27.26
N PHE A 252 -14.78 63.95 -26.02
CA PHE A 252 -15.99 64.72 -25.72
C PHE A 252 -15.86 66.19 -26.11
N ALA A 253 -14.71 66.82 -25.84
CA ALA A 253 -14.45 68.21 -26.19
C ALA A 253 -14.53 68.44 -27.71
N GLN A 254 -14.10 67.46 -28.51
CA GLN A 254 -14.17 67.49 -29.96
C GLN A 254 -15.61 67.37 -30.51
N HIS A 255 -16.48 66.59 -29.84
CA HIS A 255 -17.86 66.34 -30.31
C HIS A 255 -18.91 67.29 -29.71
N SER A 256 -18.62 67.93 -28.58
CA SER A 256 -19.57 68.79 -27.85
C SER A 256 -19.38 70.30 -28.05
N GLY A 257 -18.67 70.72 -29.11
CA GLY A 257 -18.66 72.14 -29.52
C GLY A 257 -17.81 73.08 -28.66
N GLY A 258 -16.68 72.59 -28.12
CA GLY A 258 -15.55 73.45 -27.74
C GLY A 258 -15.54 74.08 -26.34
N ASN A 259 -16.56 73.87 -25.48
CA ASN A 259 -16.58 74.40 -24.11
C ASN A 259 -17.00 73.34 -23.07
N PHE A 260 -16.29 72.21 -23.03
CA PHE A 260 -16.52 71.18 -22.02
C PHE A 260 -15.34 71.07 -21.06
N SER A 261 -15.30 71.96 -20.05
CA SER A 261 -14.37 71.87 -18.92
C SER A 261 -15.09 71.17 -17.76
N LEU A 262 -14.96 69.85 -17.69
CA LEU A 262 -15.40 69.10 -16.50
C LEU A 262 -14.49 69.48 -15.33
N GLY A 263 -15.05 70.13 -14.31
CA GLY A 263 -14.36 70.26 -13.02
C GLY A 263 -14.18 68.88 -12.36
N ILE A 264 -13.30 68.80 -11.35
CA ILE A 264 -12.93 67.54 -10.69
C ILE A 264 -14.15 66.75 -10.16
N PHE A 265 -15.16 67.46 -9.65
CA PHE A 265 -16.42 66.87 -9.21
C PHE A 265 -17.28 66.33 -10.36
N GLY A 266 -17.24 67.00 -11.53
CA GLY A 266 -17.93 66.55 -12.73
C GLY A 266 -17.32 65.26 -13.28
N THR A 267 -15.99 65.19 -13.38
CA THR A 267 -15.28 63.96 -13.78
C THR A 267 -15.60 62.82 -12.82
N LEU A 268 -15.54 63.06 -11.51
CA LEU A 268 -15.80 62.01 -10.51
C LEU A 268 -17.25 61.52 -10.54
N ALA A 269 -18.22 62.42 -10.75
CA ALA A 269 -19.62 62.06 -10.91
C ALA A 269 -19.86 61.19 -12.16
N ILE A 270 -19.26 61.58 -13.29
CA ILE A 270 -19.34 60.79 -14.52
C ILE A 270 -18.65 59.43 -14.32
N ALA A 271 -17.46 59.40 -13.72
CA ALA A 271 -16.74 58.18 -13.41
C ALA A 271 -17.57 57.22 -12.53
N GLY A 272 -18.27 57.73 -11.52
CA GLY A 272 -19.17 56.93 -10.68
C GLY A 272 -20.38 56.36 -11.45
N ILE A 273 -21.01 57.17 -12.31
CA ILE A 273 -22.13 56.72 -13.15
C ILE A 273 -21.65 55.69 -14.19
N THR A 274 -20.49 55.93 -14.81
CA THR A 274 -19.87 55.00 -15.76
C THR A 274 -19.48 53.70 -15.08
N TRP A 275 -18.95 53.75 -13.85
CA TRP A 275 -18.68 52.57 -13.04
C TRP A 275 -19.94 51.75 -12.82
N PHE A 276 -21.01 52.38 -12.31
CA PHE A 276 -22.27 51.69 -12.05
C PHE A 276 -22.91 51.14 -13.34
N GLY A 277 -22.83 51.91 -14.42
CA GLY A 277 -23.35 51.52 -15.74
C GLY A 277 -22.63 50.30 -16.30
N ILE A 278 -21.29 50.34 -16.37
CA ILE A 278 -20.48 49.25 -16.92
C ILE A 278 -20.60 48.00 -16.04
N ARG A 279 -20.47 48.14 -14.72
CA ARG A 279 -20.59 47.02 -13.77
C ARG A 279 -21.99 46.42 -13.73
N GLY A 280 -23.02 47.26 -13.63
CA GLY A 280 -24.41 46.81 -13.61
C GLY A 280 -24.82 46.13 -14.93
N MET A 281 -24.42 46.70 -16.07
CA MET A 281 -24.71 46.13 -17.39
C MET A 281 -24.02 44.79 -17.60
N SER A 282 -22.71 44.71 -17.36
CA SER A 282 -21.96 43.46 -17.51
C SER A 282 -22.44 42.36 -16.54
N TRP A 283 -22.82 42.75 -15.32
CA TRP A 283 -23.45 41.84 -14.36
C TRP A 283 -24.76 41.24 -14.87
N PHE A 284 -25.67 42.07 -15.36
CA PHE A 284 -26.98 41.63 -15.83
C PHE A 284 -26.89 40.83 -17.14
N LEU A 285 -26.03 41.25 -18.08
CA LEU A 285 -25.94 40.63 -19.40
C LEU A 285 -25.32 39.23 -19.39
N PHE A 286 -24.30 38.98 -18.55
CA PHE A 286 -23.61 37.69 -18.55
C PHE A 286 -22.92 37.33 -17.23
N ALA A 287 -22.38 38.29 -16.47
CA ALA A 287 -21.52 37.94 -15.34
C ALA A 287 -22.30 37.32 -14.16
N SER A 288 -23.61 37.59 -14.03
CA SER A 288 -24.48 36.95 -13.04
C SER A 288 -24.60 35.43 -13.21
N ALA A 289 -24.49 34.94 -14.45
CA ALA A 289 -24.49 33.51 -14.77
C ALA A 289 -23.05 32.93 -14.90
N GLY A 290 -22.12 33.72 -15.43
CA GLY A 290 -20.74 33.29 -15.68
C GLY A 290 -19.87 33.22 -14.42
N THR A 291 -19.91 34.25 -13.56
CA THR A 291 -19.01 34.35 -12.38
C THR A 291 -19.21 33.22 -11.37
N PRO A 292 -20.45 32.86 -10.96
CA PRO A 292 -20.67 31.74 -10.04
C PRO A 292 -20.21 30.40 -10.63
N THR A 293 -20.35 30.23 -11.95
CA THR A 293 -19.91 29.04 -12.67
C THR A 293 -18.38 28.91 -12.67
N ILE A 294 -17.67 30.01 -12.93
CA ILE A 294 -16.19 30.07 -12.85
C ILE A 294 -15.73 29.75 -11.43
N LEU A 295 -16.37 30.35 -10.42
CA LEU A 295 -16.03 30.12 -9.02
C LEU A 295 -16.27 28.66 -8.59
N ALA A 296 -17.37 28.05 -9.04
CA ALA A 296 -17.68 26.64 -8.75
C ALA A 296 -16.69 25.66 -9.41
N ILE A 297 -16.16 26.00 -10.59
CA ILE A 297 -15.10 25.23 -11.26
C ILE A 297 -13.78 25.35 -10.47
N ILE A 298 -13.40 26.56 -10.07
CA ILE A 298 -12.16 26.82 -9.31
C ILE A 298 -12.19 26.11 -7.95
N GLN A 299 -13.34 26.08 -7.28
CA GLN A 299 -13.49 25.45 -5.97
C GLN A 299 -13.54 23.91 -6.02
N GLY A 300 -13.49 23.29 -7.21
CA GLY A 300 -13.60 21.83 -7.38
C GLY A 300 -14.96 21.26 -6.94
N SER A 301 -15.90 22.12 -6.53
CA SER A 301 -17.28 21.77 -6.23
C SER A 301 -18.04 21.65 -7.54
N GLY A 302 -17.77 20.59 -8.30
CA GLY A 302 -18.37 20.37 -9.63
C GLY A 302 -19.88 20.62 -9.59
N LEU A 303 -20.32 21.72 -10.21
CA LEU A 303 -21.68 22.17 -10.57
C LEU A 303 -22.87 21.84 -9.63
N ARG A 304 -22.63 21.39 -8.40
CA ARG A 304 -23.65 21.03 -7.39
C ARG A 304 -24.40 22.26 -6.90
N ALA A 305 -23.83 23.45 -7.05
CA ALA A 305 -24.44 24.70 -6.62
C ALA A 305 -25.57 25.18 -7.55
N ILE A 306 -25.73 24.61 -8.75
CA ILE A 306 -26.71 25.11 -9.75
C ILE A 306 -27.98 24.26 -9.84
N ARG A 307 -28.05 23.06 -9.22
CA ARG A 307 -29.24 22.22 -9.29
C ARG A 307 -29.85 21.91 -7.92
N THR A 308 -30.88 22.68 -7.56
CA THR A 308 -31.98 22.14 -6.76
C THR A 308 -32.59 20.98 -7.55
N GLU A 309 -32.82 19.86 -6.87
CA GLU A 309 -33.44 18.60 -7.32
C GLU A 309 -32.50 17.42 -7.65
N HIS A 310 -32.60 16.44 -6.74
CA HIS A 310 -32.37 14.99 -6.85
C HIS A 310 -31.13 14.52 -7.63
N ILE A 311 -30.09 14.10 -6.88
CA ILE A 311 -29.09 13.17 -7.39
C ILE A 311 -28.84 12.08 -6.33
N PRO A 312 -28.86 10.78 -6.73
CA PRO A 312 -28.51 9.66 -5.87
C PRO A 312 -27.07 9.77 -5.37
N ALA A 313 -26.80 9.18 -4.22
CA ALA A 313 -25.52 9.21 -3.53
C ALA A 313 -24.34 8.80 -4.44
N LEU A 314 -23.21 9.50 -4.27
CA LEU A 314 -21.90 9.17 -4.83
C LEU A 314 -21.58 7.67 -4.62
N GLN A 315 -21.65 6.85 -5.69
CA GLN A 315 -21.26 5.43 -5.68
C GLN A 315 -19.92 5.15 -6.38
N GLY A 316 -19.14 6.17 -6.74
CA GLY A 316 -17.92 5.98 -7.55
C GLY A 316 -16.62 5.70 -6.80
N SER A 317 -16.47 6.17 -5.55
CA SER A 317 -15.18 6.10 -4.83
C SER A 317 -15.02 4.87 -3.94
N PHE A 318 -16.12 4.29 -3.43
CA PHE A 318 -16.07 3.16 -2.47
C PHE A 318 -16.03 1.77 -3.12
N GLN A 319 -16.43 1.62 -4.40
CA GLN A 319 -16.39 0.32 -5.08
C GLN A 319 -14.95 -0.15 -5.36
N LEU A 320 -14.04 0.78 -5.63
CA LEU A 320 -12.64 0.50 -5.97
C LEU A 320 -11.82 0.13 -4.72
N LEU A 321 -12.10 0.76 -3.58
CA LEU A 321 -11.49 0.37 -2.30
C LEU A 321 -11.94 -1.05 -1.89
N GLY A 322 -13.20 -1.39 -2.17
CA GLY A 322 -13.73 -2.73 -1.95
C GLY A 322 -13.04 -3.81 -2.80
N SER A 323 -12.79 -3.54 -4.08
CA SER A 323 -12.08 -4.48 -4.95
C SER A 323 -10.63 -4.69 -4.53
N LEU A 324 -9.92 -3.63 -4.13
CA LEU A 324 -8.53 -3.71 -3.65
C LEU A 324 -8.41 -4.51 -2.34
N ILE A 325 -9.32 -4.28 -1.39
CA ILE A 325 -9.35 -5.07 -0.14
C ILE A 325 -9.57 -6.56 -0.44
N THR A 326 -10.38 -6.86 -1.45
CA THR A 326 -10.69 -8.24 -1.84
C THR A 326 -9.49 -8.92 -2.50
N GLU A 327 -8.78 -8.22 -3.38
CA GLU A 327 -7.55 -8.73 -4.00
C GLU A 327 -6.43 -8.95 -2.96
N LEU A 328 -6.23 -7.97 -2.07
CA LEU A 328 -5.21 -8.06 -1.02
C LEU A 328 -5.50 -9.20 -0.04
N LYS A 329 -6.77 -9.46 0.27
CA LYS A 329 -7.18 -10.60 1.10
C LYS A 329 -6.88 -11.94 0.41
N LYS A 330 -7.07 -12.02 -0.91
CA LYS A 330 -6.75 -13.21 -1.70
C LYS A 330 -5.24 -13.48 -1.74
N GLU A 331 -4.44 -12.43 -1.84
CA GLU A 331 -2.97 -12.52 -1.81
C GLU A 331 -2.46 -12.97 -0.44
N MET A 332 -3.00 -12.43 0.66
CA MET A 332 -2.65 -12.83 2.02
C MET A 332 -2.95 -14.31 2.29
N GLU A 333 -4.08 -14.81 1.77
CA GLU A 333 -4.46 -16.21 1.91
C GLU A 333 -3.51 -17.15 1.13
N TRP A 334 -3.09 -16.74 -0.08
CA TRP A 334 -2.11 -17.48 -0.85
C TRP A 334 -0.73 -17.55 -0.17
N ILE A 335 -0.27 -16.44 0.44
CA ILE A 335 0.99 -16.40 1.21
C ILE A 335 0.91 -17.37 2.40
N ARG A 336 -0.23 -17.39 3.10
CA ARG A 336 -0.46 -18.27 4.25
C ARG A 336 -0.37 -19.75 3.85
N GLU A 337 -1.04 -20.13 2.78
CA GLU A 337 -1.03 -21.50 2.25
C GLU A 337 0.38 -21.93 1.83
N LYS A 338 1.10 -21.07 1.09
CA LYS A 338 2.48 -21.37 0.67
C LYS A 338 3.46 -21.42 1.83
N GLY A 339 3.26 -20.60 2.87
CA GLY A 339 4.05 -20.64 4.10
C GLY A 339 3.92 -21.97 4.83
N GLU A 340 2.70 -22.52 4.93
CA GLU A 340 2.46 -23.83 5.52
C GLU A 340 3.10 -24.96 4.70
N GLU A 341 3.03 -24.88 3.37
CA GLU A 341 3.66 -25.85 2.46
C GLU A 341 5.20 -25.84 2.57
N VAL A 342 5.80 -24.65 2.64
CA VAL A 342 7.26 -24.48 2.84
C VAL A 342 7.68 -25.04 4.20
N LEU A 343 6.95 -24.70 5.27
CA LEU A 343 7.23 -25.17 6.62
C LEU A 343 7.13 -26.70 6.69
N ALA A 344 6.09 -27.28 6.11
CA ALA A 344 5.93 -28.73 6.03
C ALA A 344 7.09 -29.37 5.27
N SER A 345 7.46 -28.83 4.10
CA SER A 345 8.56 -29.37 3.30
C SER A 345 9.92 -29.26 4.00
N PHE A 346 10.09 -28.31 4.92
CA PHE A 346 11.31 -28.13 5.70
C PHE A 346 11.40 -29.07 6.91
N ILE A 347 10.27 -29.29 7.61
CA ILE A 347 10.23 -30.07 8.87
C ILE A 347 10.13 -31.58 8.63
N LEU A 348 9.38 -32.00 7.60
CA LEU A 348 9.15 -33.43 7.31
C LEU A 348 10.44 -34.24 7.08
N PRO A 349 11.43 -33.76 6.29
CA PRO A 349 12.60 -34.57 5.96
C PRO A 349 13.51 -34.88 7.16
N PRO A 350 13.94 -33.90 7.99
CA PRO A 350 14.77 -34.18 9.17
C PRO A 350 14.11 -35.14 10.15
N LEU A 351 12.79 -35.01 10.30
CA LEU A 351 12.02 -35.82 11.21
C LEU A 351 11.96 -37.30 10.82
N GLN A 352 11.91 -37.61 9.51
CA GLN A 352 11.92 -39.00 9.04
C GLN A 352 13.17 -39.75 9.49
N ILE A 353 14.33 -39.09 9.46
CA ILE A 353 15.59 -39.68 9.93
C ILE A 353 15.58 -39.82 11.45
N VAL A 354 15.13 -38.79 12.18
CA VAL A 354 15.06 -38.84 13.65
C VAL A 354 14.13 -39.97 14.12
N ALA A 355 12.98 -40.17 13.49
CA ALA A 355 12.09 -41.27 13.82
C ALA A 355 12.65 -42.65 13.46
N GLY A 356 13.42 -42.75 12.38
CA GLY A 356 14.22 -43.96 12.09
C GLY A 356 15.22 -44.26 13.20
N ALA A 357 15.91 -43.24 13.70
CA ALA A 357 16.87 -43.39 14.81
C ALA A 357 16.17 -43.79 16.13
N ILE A 358 15.02 -43.19 16.44
CA ILE A 358 14.23 -43.56 17.62
C ILE A 358 13.73 -45.01 17.50
N ASN A 359 13.32 -45.47 16.32
CA ASN A 359 12.94 -46.86 16.08
C ASN A 359 14.05 -47.86 16.39
N PHE A 360 15.33 -47.50 16.17
CA PHE A 360 16.47 -48.31 16.61
C PHE A 360 16.58 -48.38 18.13
N CYS A 361 16.42 -47.25 18.83
CA CYS A 361 16.45 -47.20 20.29
C CYS A 361 15.29 -48.00 20.91
N THR A 362 14.08 -47.89 20.37
CA THR A 362 12.91 -48.59 20.91
C THR A 362 12.87 -50.07 20.57
N LEU A 363 13.44 -50.48 19.42
CA LEU A 363 13.68 -51.90 19.14
C LEU A 363 14.64 -52.53 20.17
N LEU A 364 15.68 -51.79 20.58
CA LEU A 364 16.69 -52.27 21.52
C LEU A 364 16.09 -52.49 22.91
N ILE A 365 15.25 -51.56 23.37
CA ILE A 365 14.63 -51.56 24.71
C ILE A 365 13.35 -52.41 24.78
N THR A 366 12.43 -52.26 23.81
CA THR A 366 11.03 -52.73 23.91
C THR A 366 10.67 -53.80 22.87
N LYS A 367 11.60 -54.18 21.97
CA LYS A 367 11.38 -55.15 20.86
C LYS A 367 10.29 -54.78 19.84
N GLN A 368 9.78 -53.54 19.86
CA GLN A 368 8.71 -53.09 18.95
C GLN A 368 9.09 -51.75 18.31
N HIS A 369 8.64 -51.53 17.07
CA HIS A 369 8.77 -50.23 16.39
C HIS A 369 7.71 -49.26 16.88
N THR A 370 8.12 -48.04 17.21
CA THR A 370 7.22 -47.00 17.74
C THR A 370 6.61 -46.15 16.65
N PHE A 371 7.31 -45.97 15.53
CA PHE A 371 6.85 -45.16 14.40
C PHE A 371 6.77 -46.01 13.12
N ARG A 372 5.69 -45.86 12.36
CA ARG A 372 5.58 -46.40 10.99
C ARG A 372 6.05 -45.34 10.01
N LEU A 373 7.18 -45.59 9.35
CA LEU A 373 7.76 -44.71 8.34
C LEU A 373 7.24 -45.07 6.93
N PRO A 374 7.24 -44.13 5.96
CA PRO A 374 7.61 -42.72 6.07
C PRO A 374 6.41 -41.82 6.46
N PHE A 375 6.67 -40.74 7.18
CA PHE A 375 5.65 -39.71 7.46
C PHE A 375 5.28 -38.95 6.18
N ARG A 376 3.97 -38.81 5.94
CA ARG A 376 3.45 -38.10 4.76
C ARG A 376 2.95 -36.70 5.10
N THR A 377 2.54 -36.43 6.34
CA THR A 377 2.01 -35.13 6.77
C THR A 377 2.37 -34.75 8.21
N LEU A 378 2.30 -33.45 8.55
CA LEU A 378 2.49 -32.93 9.91
C LEU A 378 1.40 -33.41 10.90
N ASN A 379 0.26 -33.90 10.41
CA ASN A 379 -0.80 -34.47 11.25
C ASN A 379 -0.46 -35.89 11.74
N ASP A 380 0.34 -36.66 10.99
CA ASP A 380 0.83 -37.97 11.44
C ASP A 380 1.71 -37.84 12.69
N LEU A 381 2.42 -36.72 12.82
CA LEU A 381 3.24 -36.31 13.97
C LEU A 381 2.40 -36.04 15.23
N LYS A 382 1.32 -35.27 15.09
CA LYS A 382 0.39 -34.99 16.20
C LYS A 382 -0.26 -36.27 16.69
N THR A 383 -0.61 -37.16 15.75
CA THR A 383 -1.21 -38.47 16.04
C THR A 383 -0.20 -39.42 16.71
N ALA A 384 1.07 -39.42 16.30
CA ALA A 384 2.10 -40.21 16.96
C ALA A 384 2.42 -39.69 18.38
N ARG A 385 2.36 -38.36 18.59
CA ARG A 385 2.51 -37.75 19.92
C ARG A 385 1.36 -38.10 20.87
N THR A 386 0.12 -38.15 20.37
CA THR A 386 -1.04 -38.55 21.19
C THR A 386 -0.98 -40.05 21.54
N LEU A 387 -0.48 -40.90 20.64
CA LEU A 387 -0.24 -42.33 20.91
C LEU A 387 0.88 -42.55 21.95
N LEU A 388 1.92 -41.71 21.96
CA LEU A 388 3.00 -41.73 22.96
C LEU A 388 2.59 -41.19 24.33
N GLN A 389 1.50 -40.42 24.43
CA GLN A 389 0.93 -39.95 25.70
C GLN A 389 -0.10 -40.92 26.31
N GLN A 390 -0.57 -41.91 25.55
CA GLN A 390 -1.47 -42.97 26.03
C GLN A 390 -0.84 -44.16 26.80
N PRO A 391 0.48 -44.44 26.82
CA PRO A 391 1.00 -45.61 27.54
C PRO A 391 0.79 -45.53 29.05
N GLU A 392 0.63 -44.33 29.62
CA GLU A 392 0.47 -44.14 31.07
C GLU A 392 -0.98 -44.36 31.58
N ARG A 393 -1.98 -44.48 30.69
CA ARG A 393 -3.39 -44.69 31.11
C ARG A 393 -3.89 -46.13 31.00
N GLN A 394 -3.22 -47.01 30.24
CA GLN A 394 -3.68 -48.39 30.08
C GLN A 394 -3.22 -49.34 31.20
N THR A 395 -2.11 -49.06 31.89
CA THR A 395 -1.65 -49.86 33.03
C THR A 395 -2.49 -49.66 34.29
N THR A 396 -3.07 -48.48 34.50
CA THR A 396 -3.92 -48.19 35.67
C THR A 396 -5.34 -48.74 35.53
N SER A 397 -5.86 -48.88 34.29
CA SER A 397 -7.22 -49.39 34.06
C SER A 397 -7.32 -50.92 34.11
N ALA A 398 -6.23 -51.65 33.87
CA ALA A 398 -6.19 -53.12 33.95
C ALA A 398 -6.14 -53.63 35.40
N ASN A 399 -5.48 -52.90 36.31
CA ASN A 399 -5.43 -53.25 37.74
C ASN A 399 -6.76 -52.99 38.46
N ASN A 400 -7.54 -51.98 38.06
CA ASN A 400 -8.83 -51.72 38.70
C ASN A 400 -9.93 -52.72 38.31
N THR A 401 -9.94 -53.19 37.05
CA THR A 401 -10.93 -54.17 36.57
C THR A 401 -10.71 -55.58 37.13
N THR A 402 -9.46 -55.95 37.42
CA THR A 402 -9.13 -57.24 38.05
C THR A 402 -9.47 -57.21 39.56
N SER A 403 -9.33 -56.06 40.23
CA SER A 403 -9.73 -55.93 41.64
C SER A 403 -11.25 -55.95 41.84
N GLU A 404 -12.04 -55.36 40.92
CA GLU A 404 -13.50 -55.37 40.99
C GLU A 404 -14.12 -56.74 40.67
N THR A 405 -13.52 -57.50 39.74
CA THR A 405 -14.00 -58.86 39.43
C THR A 405 -13.67 -59.86 40.53
N VAL A 406 -12.57 -59.68 41.26
CA VAL A 406 -12.25 -60.47 42.46
C VAL A 406 -13.16 -60.07 43.64
N ARG A 407 -13.47 -58.78 43.82
CA ARG A 407 -14.42 -58.32 44.86
C ARG A 407 -15.86 -58.77 44.62
N ARG A 408 -16.31 -58.83 43.36
CA ARG A 408 -17.67 -59.32 43.00
C ARG A 408 -17.82 -60.84 43.04
N ARG A 409 -16.74 -61.60 43.21
CA ARG A 409 -16.80 -63.05 43.45
C ARG A 409 -16.67 -63.44 44.93
N ALA A 410 -16.39 -62.48 45.80
CA ALA A 410 -16.21 -62.67 47.25
C ALA A 410 -17.36 -62.09 48.09
N ALA A 411 -18.36 -61.49 47.43
CA ALA A 411 -19.67 -61.13 47.98
C ALA A 411 -20.73 -61.93 47.23
#